data_AF-A4Z0I7-F1
#
_entry.id   AF-A4Z0I7-F1
#
_cell.length_a   1.000
_cell.length_b   1.000
_cell.length_c   1.000
_cell.angle_alpha   90.00
_cell.angle_beta   90.00
_cell.angle_gamma   90.00
#
_symmetry.space_group_name_H-M   'P 1'
#
loop_
_entity.id
_entity.type
_entity.pdbx_description
1 polymer ?
#
loop_
_entity_poly.entity_id
_entity_poly.type
_entity_poly.pdbx_seq_one_letter_code
_entity_poly.pdbx_strand_id
1 'polypeptide(L)'
;MFQWDRFITPTIIKTFYWLVIALVILWGIRGVFTGLAEMAISPFGGFLLLLSSLAGIIVGMVLSRIVAEFVLIVFRINEHLGAIREQGRM
;
A
#
# COMPACT_ATOMS: atom_id res chain seq x y z
N MET A 1 -5.00 17.87 -27.62
CA MET A 1 -4.91 16.40 -27.82
C MET A 1 -4.82 15.76 -26.44
N PHE A 2 -5.73 14.81 -26.14
CA PHE A 2 -5.82 13.96 -24.94
C PHE A 2 -5.35 14.56 -23.59
N GLN A 3 -6.27 15.18 -22.84
CA GLN A 3 -6.11 15.50 -21.40
C GLN A 3 -6.20 14.23 -20.50
N TRP A 4 -5.92 13.04 -21.04
CA TRP A 4 -6.12 11.78 -20.34
C TRP A 4 -5.23 11.64 -19.10
N ASP A 5 -3.99 12.12 -19.14
CA ASP A 5 -3.03 11.93 -18.05
C ASP A 5 -3.45 12.63 -16.74
N ARG A 6 -4.05 13.83 -16.84
CA ARG A 6 -4.45 14.61 -15.66
C ARG A 6 -5.61 13.98 -14.87
N PHE A 7 -6.45 13.18 -15.53
CA PHE A 7 -7.55 12.44 -14.87
C PHE A 7 -7.14 11.04 -14.41
N ILE A 8 -6.13 10.45 -15.07
CA ILE A 8 -5.57 9.17 -14.66
C ILE A 8 -4.86 9.29 -13.30
N THR A 9 -3.99 10.29 -13.11
CA THR A 9 -3.18 10.43 -11.88
C THR A 9 -4.02 10.35 -10.58
N PRO A 10 -5.06 11.18 -10.37
CA PRO A 10 -5.84 11.13 -9.12
C PRO A 10 -6.61 9.81 -8.95
N THR A 11 -7.01 9.16 -10.04
CA THR A 11 -7.76 7.91 -10.03
C THR A 11 -6.88 6.71 -9.69
N ILE A 12 -5.66 6.68 -10.24
CA ILE A 12 -4.65 5.64 -9.95
C ILE A 12 -4.23 5.70 -8.48
N ILE A 13 -3.95 6.89 -7.95
CA ILE A 13 -3.54 7.07 -6.55
C ILE A 13 -4.60 6.51 -5.60
N LYS A 14 -5.87 6.88 -5.80
CA LYS A 14 -6.97 6.44 -4.92
C LYS A 14 -7.16 4.92 -4.96
N THR A 15 -7.06 4.35 -6.16
CA THR A 15 -7.16 2.89 -6.38
C THR A 15 -5.98 2.15 -5.74
N PHE A 16 -4.75 2.66 -5.90
CA PHE A 16 -3.55 2.04 -5.34
C PHE A 16 -3.56 2.05 -3.81
N TYR A 17 -3.94 3.17 -3.20
CA TYR A 17 -4.07 3.28 -1.74
C TYR A 17 -5.05 2.24 -1.16
N TRP A 18 -6.24 2.13 -1.76
CA TRP A 18 -7.23 1.13 -1.35
C TRP A 18 -6.75 -0.30 -1.57
N LEU A 19 -6.03 -0.55 -2.67
CA LEU A 19 -5.46 -1.86 -2.98
C LEU A 19 -4.41 -2.29 -1.95
N VAL A 20 -3.49 -1.40 -1.57
CA VAL A 20 -2.47 -1.70 -0.54
C VAL A 20 -3.12 -1.97 0.81
N ILE A 21 -4.13 -1.20 1.21
CA ILE A 21 -4.89 -1.45 2.44
C ILE A 21 -5.59 -2.81 2.40
N ALA A 22 -6.27 -3.12 1.29
CA ALA A 22 -6.93 -4.40 1.12
C ALA A 22 -5.94 -5.57 1.24
N LEU A 23 -4.74 -5.44 0.65
CA LEU A 23 -3.69 -6.44 0.77
C LEU A 23 -3.22 -6.59 2.22
N VAL A 24 -2.95 -5.51 2.95
CA VAL A 24 -2.54 -5.58 4.37
C VAL A 24 -3.60 -6.28 5.22
N ILE A 25 -4.88 -5.98 4.98
CA ILE A 25 -5.99 -6.62 5.70
C ILE A 25 -6.08 -8.11 5.35
N LEU A 26 -6.03 -8.47 4.07
CA LEU A 26 -6.09 -9.86 3.63
C LEU A 26 -4.93 -10.70 4.18
N TRP A 27 -3.72 -10.14 4.15
CA TRP A 27 -2.54 -10.78 4.71
C TRP A 27 -2.63 -10.91 6.23
N GLY A 28 -3.13 -9.89 6.91
CA GLY A 28 -3.41 -9.93 8.34
C GLY A 28 -4.39 -11.03 8.73
N ILE A 29 -5.53 -11.10 8.05
CA ILE A 29 -6.55 -12.14 8.27
C ILE A 29 -5.96 -13.53 8.05
N ARG A 30 -5.22 -13.72 6.94
CA ARG A 30 -4.51 -14.98 6.67
C ARG A 30 -3.51 -15.31 7.79
N GLY A 31 -2.77 -14.32 8.29
CA GLY A 31 -1.83 -14.46 9.40
C GLY A 31 -2.51 -14.94 10.69
N VAL A 32 -3.70 -14.42 10.99
CA VAL A 32 -4.50 -14.86 12.15
C VAL A 32 -4.95 -16.31 11.98
N PHE A 33 -5.50 -16.69 10.82
CA PHE A 33 -5.94 -18.07 10.57
C PHE A 33 -4.76 -19.07 10.60
N THR A 34 -3.62 -18.69 10.05
CA THR A 34 -2.40 -19.52 10.11
C THR A 34 -1.87 -19.63 11.53
N GLY A 35 -1.87 -18.56 12.32
CA GLY A 35 -1.47 -18.60 13.73
C GLY A 35 -2.36 -19.53 14.55
N LEU A 36 -3.69 -19.46 14.34
CA LEU A 36 -4.64 -20.35 15.00
C LEU A 36 -4.47 -21.82 14.57
N ALA A 37 -4.21 -22.09 13.28
CA ALA A 37 -3.96 -23.44 12.79
C ALA A 37 -2.66 -24.03 13.36
N GLU A 38 -1.60 -23.22 13.46
CA GLU A 38 -0.33 -23.63 14.05
C GLU A 38 -0.44 -23.94 15.55
N MET A 39 -1.40 -23.33 16.27
CA MET A 39 -1.65 -23.69 17.67
C MET A 39 -2.11 -25.14 17.85
N ALA A 40 -2.67 -25.77 16.81
CA ALA A 40 -3.05 -27.19 16.85
C ALA A 40 -1.83 -28.13 16.79
N ILE A 41 -0.70 -27.67 16.25
CA ILE A 41 0.55 -28.43 16.16
C ILE A 41 1.49 -28.04 17.31
N SER A 42 1.71 -26.73 17.47
CA SER A 42 2.54 -26.16 18.54
C SER A 42 1.84 -24.94 19.15
N PRO A 43 1.24 -25.08 20.36
CA PRO A 43 0.52 -23.98 21.01
C PRO A 43 1.36 -22.72 21.18
N PHE A 44 2.65 -22.88 21.52
CA PHE A 44 3.57 -21.76 21.70
C PHE A 44 3.98 -21.08 20.38
N GLY A 45 4.21 -21.88 19.33
CA GLY A 45 4.56 -21.37 17.99
C GLY A 45 3.39 -20.60 17.37
N GLY A 46 2.19 -21.17 17.41
CA GLY A 46 0.98 -20.51 16.93
C GLY A 46 0.65 -19.22 17.69
N PHE A 47 0.88 -19.17 19.01
CA PHE A 47 0.71 -17.96 19.81
C PHE A 47 1.67 -16.84 19.38
N LEU A 48 2.95 -17.14 19.20
CA LEU A 48 3.92 -16.16 18.70
C LEU A 48 3.57 -15.69 17.28
N LEU A 49 3.14 -16.61 16.41
CA LEU A 49 2.74 -16.29 15.05
C LEU A 49 1.51 -15.35 15.04
N LEU A 50 0.54 -15.60 15.92
CA LEU A 50 -0.65 -14.76 16.06
C LEU A 50 -0.29 -13.34 16.53
N LEU A 51 0.58 -13.21 17.54
CA LEU A 51 1.08 -11.90 17.98
C LEU A 51 1.86 -11.19 16.87
N SER A 52 2.72 -11.90 16.15
CA SER A 52 3.47 -11.33 15.02
C SER A 52 2.56 -10.88 13.87
N SER A 53 1.44 -11.59 13.64
CA SER A 53 0.46 -11.24 12.61
C SER A 53 -0.29 -9.97 13.00
N LEU A 54 -0.72 -9.84 14.26
CA LEU A 54 -1.35 -8.63 14.78
C LEU A 54 -0.40 -7.42 14.72
N ALA A 55 0.85 -7.59 15.16
CA ALA A 55 1.88 -6.57 15.05
C ALA A 55 2.16 -6.22 13.57
N GLY A 56 2.20 -7.23 12.70
CA GLY A 56 2.38 -7.08 11.27
C GLY A 56 1.27 -6.28 10.58
N ILE A 57 0.02 -6.40 11.04
CA ILE A 57 -1.08 -5.55 10.54
C ILE A 57 -0.84 -4.09 10.89
N ILE A 58 -0.45 -3.80 12.13
CA ILE A 58 -0.20 -2.42 12.59
C ILE A 58 0.98 -1.81 11.82
N VAL A 59 2.10 -2.54 11.75
CA VAL A 59 3.28 -2.11 11.00
C VAL A 59 2.97 -1.97 9.50
N GLY A 60 2.24 -2.93 8.93
CA GLY A 60 1.81 -2.89 7.53
C GLY A 60 0.90 -1.71 7.22
N MET A 61 0.02 -1.32 8.15
CA MET A 61 -0.82 -0.13 8.02
C MET A 61 0.00 1.15 8.01
N VAL A 62 1.02 1.27 8.86
CA VAL A 62 1.94 2.42 8.88
C VAL A 62 2.80 2.46 7.63
N LEU A 63 3.40 1.32 7.23
CA LEU A 63 4.21 1.22 6.02
C LEU A 63 3.40 1.52 4.75
N SER A 64 2.13 1.11 4.70
CA SER A 64 1.21 1.45 3.61
C SER A 64 1.11 2.96 3.40
N ARG A 65 1.07 3.76 4.48
CA ARG A 65 1.07 5.23 4.39
C ARG A 65 2.36 5.77 3.78
N ILE A 66 3.50 5.28 4.26
CA ILE A 66 4.82 5.70 3.78
C ILE A 66 4.96 5.38 2.28
N VAL A 67 4.58 4.17 1.86
CA VAL A 67 4.62 3.76 0.45
C VAL A 67 3.66 4.60 -0.40
N ALA A 68 2.44 4.86 0.09
CA ALA A 68 1.47 5.70 -0.63
C ALA A 68 1.99 7.14 -0.83
N GLU A 69 2.60 7.72 0.20
CA GLU A 69 3.23 9.05 0.11
C GLU A 69 4.42 9.05 -0.85
N PHE A 70 5.26 8.01 -0.84
CA PHE A 70 6.40 7.92 -1.75
C PHE A 70 5.95 7.85 -3.22
N VAL A 71 4.94 7.01 -3.52
CA VAL A 71 4.33 6.92 -4.85
C VAL A 71 3.74 8.26 -5.26
N LEU A 72 3.04 8.94 -4.34
CA LEU A 72 2.48 10.28 -4.57
C LEU A 72 3.55 11.32 -4.93
N ILE A 73 4.67 11.33 -4.21
CA ILE A 73 5.79 12.25 -4.46
C ILE A 73 6.38 12.01 -5.85
N VAL A 74 6.61 10.75 -6.22
CA VAL A 74 7.14 10.39 -7.56
C VAL A 74 6.20 10.87 -8.67
N PHE A 75 4.90 10.62 -8.53
CA PHE A 75 3.92 11.10 -9.51
C PHE A 75 3.87 12.63 -9.59
N ARG A 76 3.86 13.31 -8.43
CA ARG A 76 3.85 14.77 -8.37
C ARG A 76 5.09 15.36 -9.05
N ILE A 77 6.28 14.78 -8.86
CA ILE A 77 7.48 15.22 -9.57
C ILE A 77 7.33 15.10 -11.09
N ASN A 78 6.75 13.99 -11.57
CA ASN A 78 6.57 13.75 -13.00
C ASN A 78 5.63 14.78 -13.65
N GLU A 79 4.53 15.14 -12.96
CA GLU A 79 3.62 16.19 -13.42
C GLU A 79 4.28 17.57 -13.46
N HIS A 80 5.08 17.93 -12.45
CA HIS A 80 5.78 19.21 -12.40
C HIS A 80 6.83 19.35 -13.53
N LEU A 81 7.55 18.27 -13.85
CA LEU A 81 8.51 18.25 -14.96
C LEU A 81 7.82 18.32 -16.33
N GLY A 82 6.64 17.72 -16.47
CA GLY A 82 5.79 17.86 -17.66
C GLY A 82 5.36 19.32 -17.91
N ALA A 83 5.02 20.06 -16.85
CA ALA A 83 4.62 21.46 -16.96
C ALA A 83 5.76 22.39 -17.42
N ILE A 84 7.00 22.14 -16.97
CA ILE A 84 8.18 22.93 -17.38
C ILE A 84 8.52 22.68 -18.87
N ARG A 85 8.36 21.45 -19.35
CA ARG A 85 8.59 21.11 -20.77
C ARG A 85 7.60 21.82 -21.71
N GLU A 86 6.36 22.02 -21.28
CA GLU A 86 5.34 22.74 -22.04
C GLU A 86 5.62 24.25 -22.06
N GLN A 87 6.12 24.81 -20.95
CA GLN A 87 6.51 26.22 -20.86
C GLN A 87 7.77 26.57 -21.67
N GLY A 88 8.75 25.68 -21.77
CA GLY A 88 9.94 25.89 -22.61
C GLY A 88 9.71 25.74 -24.12
N ARG A 89 8.47 25.42 -24.55
CA ARG A 89 8.06 25.24 -25.95
C ARG A 89 7.22 26.41 -26.49
N MET A 90 7.00 27.45 -25.68
CA MET A 90 6.51 28.77 -26.10
C MET A 90 7.66 29.77 -26.14
#